data_AF-A0A974HHC5-F1
#
_entry.id   AF-A0A974HHC5-F1
#
_cell.length_a   1.000
_cell.length_b   1.000
_cell.length_c   1.000
_cell.angle_alpha   90.00
_cell.angle_beta   90.00
_cell.angle_gamma   90.00
#
_symmetry.space_group_name_H-M   'P 1'
#
loop_
_entity.id
_entity.type
_entity.pdbx_description
1 polymer ?
#
loop_
_entity_poly.entity_id
_entity_poly.type
_entity_poly.pdbx_seq_one_letter_code
_entity_poly.pdbx_strand_id
1 'polypeptide(L)'
;MWHTICWLHLEKFKEQNEGHINHIISRTNSTVVSRHFLESSDGDIKYLNIQGIEKIEPAYRGGNLMEKLLHREAFWIFILGTRQPAGLNLRFDIACHV
;
A
#
# COMPACT_ATOMS: atom_id res chain seq x y z
N MET A 1 15.52 5.12 9.55
CA MET A 1 14.06 5.29 9.48
C MET A 1 13.54 4.04 8.80
N TRP A 2 12.86 3.15 9.50
CA TRP A 2 12.42 1.87 8.95
C TRP A 2 11.20 2.13 8.06
N HIS A 3 11.35 1.93 6.75
CA HIS A 3 10.29 2.25 5.78
C HIS A 3 9.31 1.08 5.67
N THR A 4 8.33 1.06 6.58
CA THR A 4 7.24 0.08 6.57
C THR A 4 6.20 0.49 5.53
N ILE A 5 5.96 -0.37 4.54
CA ILE A 5 4.80 -0.25 3.65
C ILE A 5 3.69 -1.13 4.21
N CYS A 6 2.57 -0.50 4.52
CA CYS A 6 1.41 -1.10 5.16
C CYS A 6 0.28 -1.29 4.14
N TRP A 7 -0.07 -2.52 3.79
CA TRP A 7 -1.21 -2.80 2.88
C TRP A 7 -2.08 -3.97 3.37
N LEU A 8 -3.38 -3.88 3.10
CA LEU A 8 -4.42 -4.83 3.49
C LEU A 8 -4.68 -5.92 2.42
N HIS A 9 -5.01 -7.13 2.90
CA HIS A 9 -5.59 -8.28 2.20
C HIS A 9 -4.66 -9.23 1.41
N LEU A 10 -4.47 -10.45 1.93
CA LEU A 10 -3.47 -11.46 1.53
C LEU A 10 -3.35 -11.81 0.02
N GLU A 11 -4.45 -11.86 -0.74
CA GLU A 11 -4.40 -12.25 -2.17
C GLU A 11 -3.98 -11.09 -3.09
N LYS A 12 -4.63 -9.91 -2.99
CA LYS A 12 -4.20 -8.70 -3.73
C LYS A 12 -2.87 -8.13 -3.21
N PHE A 13 -2.57 -8.38 -1.95
CA PHE A 13 -1.30 -8.04 -1.32
C PHE A 13 -0.14 -8.70 -2.04
N LYS A 14 -0.26 -9.96 -2.46
CA LYS A 14 0.84 -10.65 -3.16
C LYS A 14 1.13 -10.01 -4.52
N GLU A 15 0.12 -9.85 -5.37
CA GLU A 15 0.30 -9.25 -6.72
C GLU A 15 0.77 -7.79 -6.65
N GLN A 16 0.18 -6.98 -5.76
CA GLN A 16 0.60 -5.59 -5.60
C GLN A 16 2.02 -5.48 -5.03
N ASN A 17 2.38 -6.32 -4.05
CA ASN A 17 3.74 -6.33 -3.51
C ASN A 17 4.76 -6.73 -4.56
N GLU A 18 4.47 -7.77 -5.35
CA GLU A 18 5.33 -8.16 -6.48
C GLU A 18 5.46 -7.00 -7.48
N GLY A 19 4.37 -6.29 -7.79
CA GLY A 19 4.40 -5.09 -8.60
C GLY A 19 5.30 -3.98 -8.02
N HIS A 20 5.16 -3.66 -6.74
CA HIS A 20 5.99 -2.64 -6.08
C HIS A 20 7.47 -3.03 -6.04
N ILE A 21 7.77 -4.29 -5.70
CA ILE A 21 9.13 -4.83 -5.68
C ILE A 21 9.74 -4.75 -7.09
N ASN A 22 9.00 -5.15 -8.13
CA ASN A 22 9.46 -5.06 -9.51
C ASN A 22 9.76 -3.62 -9.92
N HIS A 23 8.94 -2.64 -9.52
CA HIS A 23 9.20 -1.22 -9.81
C HIS A 23 10.46 -0.70 -9.08
N ILE A 24 10.71 -1.13 -7.84
CA ILE A 24 11.93 -0.79 -7.09
C ILE A 24 13.17 -1.42 -7.76
N ILE A 25 13.12 -2.72 -8.06
CA ILE A 25 14.22 -3.47 -8.70
C ILE A 25 14.54 -2.89 -10.08
N SER A 26 13.51 -2.58 -10.87
CA SER A 26 13.66 -1.94 -12.19
C SER A 26 14.10 -0.48 -12.11
N ARG A 27 14.25 0.07 -10.89
CA ARG A 27 14.64 1.46 -10.63
C ARG A 27 13.78 2.49 -11.37
N THR A 28 12.50 2.18 -11.51
CA THR A 28 11.53 3.07 -12.16
C THR A 28 11.00 4.09 -11.16
N ASN A 29 10.68 5.31 -11.61
CA ASN A 29 10.09 6.37 -10.77
C ASN A 29 8.57 6.53 -11.01
N SER A 30 7.94 5.52 -11.61
CA SER A 30 6.52 5.52 -12.00
C SER A 30 5.57 5.50 -10.80
N THR A 31 5.98 4.92 -9.68
CA THR A 31 5.18 4.85 -8.45
C THR A 31 5.78 5.71 -7.35
N VAL A 32 4.96 6.16 -6.40
CA VAL A 32 5.43 6.90 -5.22
C VAL A 32 6.40 6.06 -4.41
N VAL A 33 6.09 4.78 -4.25
CA VAL A 33 6.92 3.81 -3.53
C VAL A 33 8.30 3.70 -4.17
N SER A 34 8.37 3.42 -5.47
CA SER A 34 9.64 3.22 -6.16
C SER A 34 10.47 4.51 -6.23
N ARG A 35 9.82 5.66 -6.43
CA ARG A 35 10.48 6.98 -6.37
C ARG A 35 11.07 7.25 -4.99
N HIS A 36 10.31 7.03 -3.93
CA HIS A 36 10.78 7.22 -2.54
C HIS A 36 11.97 6.32 -2.21
N PHE A 37 11.93 5.06 -2.63
CA PHE A 37 13.02 4.11 -2.42
C PHE A 37 14.28 4.48 -3.21
N LEU A 38 14.14 5.00 -4.43
CA LEU A 38 15.27 5.52 -5.20
C LEU A 38 15.91 6.73 -4.50
N GLU A 39 15.10 7.64 -3.98
CA GLU A 39 15.59 8.87 -3.32
C GLU A 39 16.19 8.60 -1.92
N SER A 40 15.60 7.67 -1.15
CA SER A 40 15.96 7.45 0.26
C SER A 40 16.97 6.33 0.47
N SER A 41 17.00 5.34 -0.42
CA SER A 41 17.78 4.12 -0.22
C SER A 41 18.43 3.59 -1.51
N ASP A 42 18.60 4.44 -2.53
CA ASP A 42 19.17 4.09 -3.84
C ASP A 42 18.48 2.87 -4.51
N GLY A 43 17.19 2.67 -4.22
CA GLY A 43 16.41 1.53 -4.72
C GLY A 43 16.76 0.18 -4.08
N ASP A 44 17.49 0.17 -2.95
CA ASP A 44 17.87 -1.06 -2.28
C ASP A 44 16.68 -1.71 -1.53
N ILE A 45 16.23 -2.85 -2.05
CA ILE A 45 15.09 -3.62 -1.53
C ILE A 45 15.32 -4.15 -0.11
N LYS A 46 16.56 -4.21 0.40
CA LYS A 46 16.82 -4.71 1.76
C LYS A 46 16.19 -3.81 2.84
N TYR A 47 15.86 -2.57 2.49
CA TYR A 47 15.17 -1.62 3.36
C TYR A 47 13.65 -1.70 3.26
N LEU A 48 13.11 -2.55 2.39
CA LEU A 48 11.67 -2.78 2.26
C LEU A 48 11.22 -3.77 3.33
N ASN A 49 10.31 -3.32 4.19
CA ASN A 49 9.58 -4.20 5.09
C ASN A 49 8.09 -4.13 4.78
N ILE A 50 7.48 -5.30 4.61
CA ILE A 50 6.07 -5.44 4.27
C ILE A 50 5.39 -6.22 5.40
N GLN A 51 4.35 -5.61 5.97
CA GLN A 51 3.58 -6.20 7.05
C GLN A 51 2.08 -6.12 6.75
N GLY A 52 1.38 -7.24 6.95
CA GLY A 52 -0.07 -7.26 6.91
C GLY A 52 -0.68 -6.67 8.19
N ILE A 53 -1.66 -5.77 8.06
CA ILE A 53 -2.35 -5.14 9.20
C ILE A 53 -3.58 -5.94 9.63
N GLU A 54 -4.44 -6.26 8.67
CA GLU A 54 -5.74 -6.86 8.94
C GLU A 54 -6.14 -7.80 7.80
N LYS A 55 -6.68 -8.97 8.17
CA LYS A 55 -7.30 -9.90 7.24
C LYS A 55 -8.80 -9.59 7.16
N ILE A 56 -9.24 -9.10 6.01
CA ILE A 56 -10.68 -8.90 5.72
C ILE A 56 -11.23 -10.16 5.06
N GLU A 57 -12.15 -10.83 5.73
CA GLU A 57 -12.86 -11.98 5.17
C GLU A 57 -14.10 -11.54 4.35
N PRO A 58 -14.36 -12.18 3.20
CA PRO A 58 -15.58 -11.95 2.43
C PRO A 58 -16.82 -12.29 3.26
N ALA A 59 -17.88 -11.51 3.10
CA ALA A 59 -19.13 -11.79 3.77
C ALA A 59 -19.79 -13.05 3.19
N TYR A 60 -20.33 -13.91 4.05
CA TYR A 60 -21.00 -15.16 3.67
C TYR A 60 -22.20 -14.96 2.71
N ARG A 61 -22.80 -13.76 2.68
CA ARG A 61 -23.97 -13.43 1.85
C ARG A 61 -23.72 -12.25 0.89
N GLY A 62 -22.77 -12.41 -0.03
CA GLY A 62 -22.72 -11.59 -1.25
C GLY A 62 -22.52 -10.08 -1.07
N GLY A 63 -21.77 -9.65 -0.05
CA GLY A 63 -21.40 -8.24 0.12
C GLY A 63 -20.28 -7.80 -0.85
N ASN A 64 -20.21 -6.51 -1.16
CA ASN A 64 -19.14 -5.94 -1.97
C ASN A 64 -17.82 -5.92 -1.18
N LEU A 65 -17.00 -6.97 -1.34
CA LEU A 65 -15.70 -7.08 -0.70
C LEU A 65 -14.79 -5.89 -1.05
N MET A 66 -14.87 -5.37 -2.29
CA MET A 66 -14.03 -4.25 -2.72
C MET A 66 -14.31 -2.98 -1.93
N GLU A 67 -15.59 -2.65 -1.73
CA GLU A 67 -15.99 -1.49 -0.95
C GLU A 67 -15.51 -1.60 0.50
N LYS A 68 -15.64 -2.79 1.11
CA LYS A 68 -15.14 -3.07 2.46
C LYS A 68 -13.61 -2.92 2.52
N LEU A 69 -12.89 -3.38 1.51
CA LEU A 69 -11.44 -3.24 1.44
C LEU A 69 -11.02 -1.77 1.36
N LEU A 70 -11.62 -1.00 0.43
CA LEU A 70 -11.35 0.43 0.28
C LEU A 70 -11.64 1.21 1.56
N HIS A 71 -12.76 0.90 2.23
CA HIS A 71 -13.10 1.53 3.50
C HIS A 71 -12.06 1.22 4.60
N ARG A 72 -11.62 -0.03 4.71
CA ARG A 72 -10.62 -0.44 5.71
C ARG A 72 -9.23 0.10 5.39
N GLU A 73 -8.86 0.19 4.13
CA GLU A 73 -7.65 0.85 3.66
C GLU A 73 -7.63 2.33 4.08
N ALA A 74 -8.69 3.08 3.79
CA ALA A 74 -8.82 4.48 4.21
C ALA A 74 -8.75 4.63 5.75
N PHE A 75 -9.41 3.73 6.48
CA PHE A 75 -9.35 3.69 7.94
C PHE A 75 -7.91 3.53 8.45
N TRP A 76 -7.15 2.56 7.93
CA TRP A 76 -5.78 2.33 8.38
C TRP A 76 -4.79 3.39 7.93
N ILE A 77 -4.96 3.98 6.73
CA ILE A 77 -4.17 5.14 6.29
C ILE A 77 -4.34 6.30 7.29
N PHE A 78 -5.58 6.53 7.73
CA PHE A 78 -5.88 7.57 8.71
C PHE A 78 -5.28 7.25 10.08
N ILE A 79 -5.54 6.05 10.61
CA ILE A 79 -5.11 5.64 11.96
C ILE A 79 -3.59 5.57 12.09
N LEU A 80 -2.90 5.05 11.08
CA LEU A 80 -1.44 4.92 11.10
C LEU A 80 -0.72 6.19 10.65
N GLY A 81 -1.46 7.19 10.17
CA GLY A 81 -0.88 8.47 9.73
C GLY A 81 0.07 8.32 8.54
N THR A 82 -0.11 7.34 7.66
CA THR A 82 0.83 6.99 6.58
C THR A 82 0.72 7.90 5.34
N ARG A 83 0.18 9.12 5.51
CA ARG A 83 0.00 10.12 4.44
C ARG A 83 1.25 10.98 4.29
N GLN A 84 1.50 11.46 3.08
CA GLN A 84 2.52 12.47 2.86
C GLN A 84 2.25 13.74 3.71
N PRO A 85 3.30 14.38 4.26
CA PRO A 85 4.72 14.12 4.02
C PRO A 85 5.34 13.03 4.92
N ALA A 86 4.63 12.51 5.92
CA ALA A 86 5.18 11.56 6.89
C ALA A 86 5.12 10.09 6.44
N GLY A 87 4.38 9.78 5.37
CA GLY A 87 4.26 8.44 4.79
C GLY A 87 4.08 8.46 3.28
N LEU A 88 3.86 7.28 2.70
CA LEU A 88 3.93 7.05 1.24
C LEU A 88 2.57 7.15 0.53
N ASN A 89 1.47 7.28 1.26
CA ASN A 89 0.15 7.47 0.65
C ASN A 89 -0.01 8.93 0.18
N LEU A 90 -0.19 9.10 -1.14
CA LEU A 90 -0.64 10.36 -1.73
C LEU A 90 -2.04 10.72 -1.23
N ARG A 91 -2.40 12.01 -1.31
CA ARG A 91 -3.74 12.50 -0.93
C ARG A 91 -4.85 11.62 -1.51
N PHE A 92 -5.95 11.54 -0.77
CA PHE A 92 -7.19 10.84 -1.10
C PHE A 92 -7.52 10.79 -2.60
N ASP A 93 -7.02 9.79 -3.32
CA ASP A 93 -7.70 9.23 -4.48
C ASP A 93 -8.82 8.33 -3.94
N ILE A 94 -9.73 8.93 -3.17
CA ILE A 94 -11.06 8.36 -3.03
C ILE A 94 -11.64 8.59 -4.42
N ALA A 95 -11.55 7.58 -5.30
CA ALA A 95 -12.47 7.48 -6.41
C ALA A 95 -13.86 7.33 -5.78
N CYS A 96 -14.46 8.47 -5.38
CA CYS A 96 -15.84 8.55 -4.94
C CYS A 96 -16.65 7.95 -6.08
N HIS A 97 -17.10 6.71 -5.90
CA HIS A 97 -18.19 6.20 -6.69
C HIS A 97 -19.40 7.02 -6.24
N VAL A 98 -19.75 8.00 -7.07
CA VAL A 98 -21.04 8.71 -7.02
C VAL A 98 -22.10 7.75 -7.54
#